data_AF-A0A9W9ZNW7-F1
#
_entry.id   AF-A0A9W9ZNW7-F1
#
_cell.length_a   1.000
_cell.length_b   1.000
_cell.length_c   1.000
_cell.angle_alpha   90.00
_cell.angle_beta   90.00
_cell.angle_gamma   90.00
#
_symmetry.space_group_name_H-M   'P 1'
#
loop_
_entity.id
_entity.type
_entity.pdbx_description
1 polymer ?
#
loop_
_entity_poly.entity_id
_entity_poly.type
_entity_poly.pdbx_seq_one_letter_code
_entity_poly.pdbx_strand_id
1 'polypeptide(L)'
;MEQGFHYMFDRQRVDLHREQRRQAEEFSSRRRRSERRPIPKVNKKQTKPRKNRPFRFVREMSLECCSTTCLLNVGRDIIMHIRNDFDRMFYQAQNEHLAARIETTTARRHRESPRNVIRYYTVDNESRKLQICKQAFMKMYGVGKKRLQVLLKKRRPFSGVIEKDRRIFQITKSA
;
A
#
# COMPACT_ATOMS: atom_id res chain seq x y z
N MET A 1 54.41 -24.73 46.89
CA MET A 1 52.98 -24.60 47.24
C MET A 1 52.54 -23.14 47.04
N GLU A 2 52.51 -22.64 45.80
CA GLU A 2 52.20 -21.22 45.52
C GLU A 2 51.30 -21.02 44.28
N GLN A 3 50.47 -22.00 43.91
CA GLN A 3 49.53 -21.86 42.78
C GLN A 3 48.09 -21.52 43.22
N GLY A 4 47.84 -21.36 44.51
CA GLY A 4 46.48 -21.16 45.06
C GLY A 4 45.99 -19.71 45.12
N PHE A 5 46.88 -18.71 45.12
CA PHE A 5 46.49 -17.31 45.38
C PHE A 5 46.05 -16.54 44.14
N HIS A 6 46.56 -16.87 42.95
CA HIS A 6 46.19 -16.17 41.72
C HIS A 6 44.72 -16.42 41.31
N TYR A 7 44.19 -17.61 41.61
CA TYR A 7 42.83 -18.01 41.22
C TYR A 7 41.71 -17.32 42.02
N MET A 8 42.01 -16.79 43.21
CA MET A 8 41.03 -16.11 44.06
C MET A 8 40.76 -14.67 43.64
N PHE A 9 41.79 -13.95 43.18
CA PHE A 9 41.65 -12.57 42.70
C PHE A 9 40.90 -12.47 41.37
N ASP A 10 41.07 -13.46 40.48
CA ASP A 10 40.34 -13.50 39.21
C ASP A 10 38.84 -13.79 39.42
N ARG A 11 38.50 -14.61 40.41
CA ARG A 11 37.10 -14.92 40.75
C ARG A 11 36.35 -13.69 41.27
N GLN A 12 36.99 -12.90 42.15
CA GLN A 12 36.42 -11.65 42.66
C GLN A 12 36.18 -10.61 41.57
N ARG A 13 37.10 -10.46 40.59
CA ARG A 13 36.91 -9.55 39.45
C ARG A 13 35.77 -9.99 38.54
N VAL A 14 35.63 -11.29 38.31
CA VAL A 14 34.54 -11.85 37.48
C VAL A 14 33.19 -11.64 38.15
N ASP A 15 33.09 -11.84 39.46
CA ASP A 15 31.85 -11.65 40.21
C ASP A 15 31.45 -10.16 40.26
N LEU A 16 32.41 -9.26 40.51
CA LEU A 16 32.18 -7.81 40.46
C LEU A 16 31.67 -7.35 39.08
N HIS A 17 32.28 -7.86 38.00
CA HIS A 17 31.86 -7.53 36.63
C HIS A 17 30.47 -8.09 36.29
N ARG A 18 30.12 -9.28 36.81
CA ARG A 18 28.77 -9.85 36.66
C ARG A 18 27.73 -9.01 37.39
N GLU A 19 28.04 -8.50 38.56
CA GLU A 19 27.14 -7.67 39.36
C GLU A 19 26.91 -6.30 38.72
N GLN A 20 27.96 -5.66 38.20
CA GLN A 20 27.85 -4.43 37.43
C GLN A 20 26.99 -4.59 36.16
N ARG A 21 27.09 -5.73 35.45
CA ARG A 21 26.22 -6.03 34.31
C ARG A 21 24.76 -6.19 34.70
N ARG A 22 24.46 -6.89 35.80
CA ARG A 22 23.07 -7.03 36.29
C ARG A 22 22.47 -5.67 36.65
N GLN A 23 23.22 -4.83 37.36
CA GLN A 23 22.75 -3.49 37.72
C GLN A 23 22.50 -2.61 36.48
N ALA A 24 23.37 -2.68 35.47
CA ALA A 24 23.18 -1.95 34.21
C ALA A 24 21.93 -2.44 33.43
N GLU A 25 21.69 -3.76 33.38
CA GLU A 25 20.50 -4.33 32.76
C GLU A 25 19.22 -3.93 33.52
N GLU A 26 19.24 -3.92 34.85
CA GLU A 26 18.11 -3.50 35.67
C GLU A 26 17.78 -2.01 35.48
N PHE A 27 18.80 -1.15 35.40
CA PHE A 27 18.61 0.28 35.12
C PHE A 27 18.04 0.51 33.71
N SER A 28 18.52 -0.24 32.72
CA SER A 28 18.04 -0.14 31.34
C SER A 28 16.58 -0.62 31.17
N SER A 29 16.19 -1.66 31.92
CA SER A 29 14.84 -2.22 31.86
C SER A 29 13.82 -1.37 32.62
N ARG A 30 14.22 -0.70 33.71
CA ARG A 30 13.38 0.32 34.38
C ARG A 30 13.11 1.54 33.48
N ARG A 31 14.12 2.05 32.76
CA ARG A 31 13.93 3.15 31.77
C ARG A 31 12.97 2.76 30.63
N ARG A 32 13.07 1.52 30.13
CA ARG A 32 12.18 1.03 29.06
C ARG A 32 10.71 0.85 29.50
N ARG A 33 10.46 0.64 30.80
CA ARG A 33 9.10 0.51 31.35
C ARG A 33 8.46 1.86 31.68
N SER A 34 9.22 2.85 32.13
CA SER A 34 8.67 4.17 32.49
C SER A 34 8.37 5.07 31.27
N GLU A 35 8.99 4.84 30.12
CA GLU A 35 8.80 5.67 28.92
C GLU A 35 7.76 5.16 27.92
N ARG A 36 7.20 3.96 28.11
CA ARG A 36 6.05 3.50 27.31
C ARG A 36 4.79 4.20 27.80
N ARG A 37 4.66 5.48 27.43
CA ARG A 37 3.37 6.18 27.50
C ARG A 37 2.34 5.29 26.82
N PRO A 38 1.19 5.00 27.44
CA PRO A 38 0.13 4.25 26.79
C PRO A 38 -0.17 4.96 25.47
N ILE A 39 -0.05 4.23 24.36
CA ILE A 39 -0.40 4.78 23.04
C ILE A 39 -1.84 5.29 23.21
N PRO A 40 -2.08 6.61 23.13
CA PRO A 40 -3.42 7.13 23.32
C PRO A 40 -4.30 6.40 22.31
N LYS A 41 -5.39 5.79 22.79
CA LYS A 41 -6.37 5.14 21.93
C LYS A 41 -6.84 6.19 20.95
N VAL A 42 -6.23 6.21 19.77
CA VAL A 42 -6.63 7.10 18.70
C VAL A 42 -8.01 6.59 18.31
N ASN A 43 -9.04 7.27 18.82
CA ASN A 43 -10.40 7.11 18.34
C ASN A 43 -10.29 7.30 16.84
N LYS A 44 -10.35 6.18 16.08
CA LYS A 44 -10.38 6.20 14.63
C LYS A 44 -11.65 6.94 14.27
N LYS A 45 -11.55 8.28 14.17
CA LYS A 45 -12.62 9.13 13.67
C LYS A 45 -13.07 8.45 12.40
N GLN A 46 -14.34 8.07 12.32
CA GLN A 46 -14.90 7.47 11.12
C GLN A 46 -14.51 8.38 9.96
N THR A 47 -13.51 7.97 9.19
CA THR A 47 -12.95 8.81 8.14
C THR A 47 -14.08 8.98 7.14
N LYS A 48 -14.69 10.18 7.14
CA LYS A 48 -15.76 10.49 6.21
C LYS A 48 -15.25 10.12 4.81
N PRO A 49 -16.05 9.39 4.00
CA PRO A 49 -15.64 9.02 2.67
C PRO A 49 -15.21 10.28 1.92
N ARG A 50 -14.04 10.22 1.25
CA ARG A 50 -13.45 11.39 0.58
C ARG A 50 -14.49 12.00 -0.38
N LYS A 51 -14.62 13.33 -0.38
CA LYS A 51 -15.56 14.12 -1.22
C LYS A 51 -15.58 13.79 -2.72
N ASN A 52 -14.55 13.10 -3.23
CA ASN A 52 -14.41 12.72 -4.62
C ASN A 52 -14.57 11.20 -4.86
N ARG A 53 -15.26 10.46 -4.00
CA ARG A 53 -15.57 9.04 -4.23
C ARG A 53 -16.69 8.96 -5.30
N PRO A 54 -16.40 8.50 -6.52
CA PRO A 54 -17.44 8.40 -7.54
C PRO A 54 -18.38 7.24 -7.19
N PHE A 55 -19.64 7.57 -6.96
CA PHE A 55 -20.74 6.70 -6.51
C PHE A 55 -20.49 6.04 -5.16
N ARG A 56 -21.18 6.54 -4.13
CA ARG A 56 -21.17 5.99 -2.76
C ARG A 56 -21.67 4.54 -2.74
N PHE A 57 -22.58 4.19 -3.65
CA PHE A 57 -23.18 2.87 -3.76
C PHE A 57 -23.08 2.34 -5.19
N VAL A 58 -22.63 1.09 -5.35
CA VAL A 58 -22.53 0.43 -6.66
C VAL A 58 -23.90 0.27 -7.31
N ARG A 59 -24.95 0.12 -6.51
CA ARG A 59 -26.34 -0.06 -6.95
C ARG A 59 -26.85 1.13 -7.77
N GLU A 60 -26.41 2.34 -7.42
CA GLU A 60 -26.78 3.60 -8.09
C GLU A 60 -25.93 3.87 -9.35
N MET A 61 -24.90 3.06 -9.59
CA MET A 61 -23.98 3.28 -10.70
C MET A 61 -24.60 2.76 -12.01
N SER A 62 -24.68 3.63 -13.01
CA SER A 62 -24.98 3.22 -14.38
C SER A 62 -23.86 2.32 -14.93
N LEU A 63 -24.27 1.13 -15.38
CA LEU A 63 -23.41 0.12 -16.02
C LEU A 63 -23.12 0.43 -17.49
N GLU A 64 -23.77 1.45 -18.04
CA GLU A 64 -23.46 1.92 -19.38
C GLU A 64 -22.16 2.76 -19.32
N CYS A 65 -21.18 2.38 -20.12
CA CYS A 65 -19.86 3.03 -20.10
C CYS A 65 -19.16 3.14 -21.45
N CYS A 66 -19.57 2.34 -22.43
CA CYS A 66 -18.93 2.18 -23.74
C CYS A 66 -19.96 1.47 -24.63
N SER A 67 -19.81 1.57 -25.96
CA SER A 67 -20.59 0.77 -26.90
C SER A 67 -20.46 -0.74 -26.65
N THR A 68 -19.33 -1.18 -26.08
CA THR A 68 -19.04 -2.58 -25.77
C THR A 68 -19.56 -3.04 -24.41
N THR A 69 -20.46 -2.27 -23.77
CA THR A 69 -21.19 -2.65 -22.53
C THR A 69 -20.31 -3.24 -21.41
N CYS A 70 -19.08 -2.72 -21.28
CA CYS A 70 -17.99 -3.26 -20.49
C CYS A 70 -18.39 -3.61 -19.04
N LEU A 71 -19.13 -2.75 -18.34
CA LEU A 71 -19.55 -3.00 -16.94
C LEU A 71 -20.76 -3.92 -16.84
N LEU A 72 -21.62 -3.98 -17.86
CA LEU A 72 -22.73 -4.94 -17.89
C LEU A 72 -22.19 -6.36 -17.96
N ASN A 73 -21.17 -6.59 -18.79
CA ASN A 73 -20.53 -7.91 -18.93
C ASN A 73 -19.83 -8.37 -17.65
N VAL A 74 -19.34 -7.43 -16.83
CA VAL A 74 -18.75 -7.75 -15.51
C VAL A 74 -19.83 -8.01 -14.46
N GLY A 75 -20.98 -7.34 -14.55
CA GLY A 75 -22.06 -7.52 -13.58
C GLY A 75 -21.84 -6.77 -12.25
N ARG A 76 -22.95 -6.44 -11.58
CA ARG A 76 -22.92 -5.61 -10.36
C ARG A 76 -22.24 -6.28 -9.19
N ASP A 77 -22.46 -7.58 -9.00
CA ASP A 77 -21.97 -8.29 -7.83
C ASP A 77 -20.44 -8.38 -7.83
N ILE A 78 -19.85 -8.65 -8.99
CA ILE A 78 -18.39 -8.63 -9.17
C ILE A 78 -17.84 -7.23 -8.91
N ILE A 79 -18.46 -6.19 -9.49
CA ILE A 79 -18.02 -4.80 -9.28
C ILE A 79 -18.09 -4.44 -7.79
N MET A 80 -19.12 -4.90 -7.09
CA MET A 80 -19.29 -4.68 -5.65
C MET A 80 -18.22 -5.39 -4.85
N HIS A 81 -17.91 -6.64 -5.17
CA HIS A 81 -16.82 -7.39 -4.55
C HIS A 81 -15.46 -6.69 -4.76
N ILE A 82 -15.13 -6.36 -6.00
CA ILE A 82 -13.89 -5.64 -6.36
C ILE A 82 -13.77 -4.32 -5.59
N ARG A 83 -14.86 -3.53 -5.51
CA ARG A 83 -14.87 -2.27 -4.76
C ARG A 83 -14.63 -2.48 -3.28
N ASN A 84 -15.32 -3.43 -2.67
CA ASN A 84 -15.19 -3.73 -1.25
C ASN A 84 -13.75 -4.12 -0.89
N ASP A 85 -13.12 -4.97 -1.71
CA ASP A 85 -11.73 -5.35 -1.52
C ASP A 85 -10.78 -4.17 -1.71
N PHE A 86 -10.99 -3.41 -2.78
CA PHE A 86 -10.17 -2.24 -3.08
C PHE A 86 -10.24 -1.16 -1.99
N ASP A 87 -11.42 -0.94 -1.40
CA ASP A 87 -11.63 0.04 -0.34
C ASP A 87 -11.01 -0.37 1.00
N ARG A 88 -10.81 -1.68 1.22
CA ARG A 88 -10.09 -2.21 2.39
C ARG A 88 -8.57 -2.07 2.27
N MET A 89 -8.04 -1.87 1.06
CA MET A 89 -6.60 -1.74 0.83
C MET A 89 -6.07 -0.36 1.27
N PHE A 90 -4.85 -0.35 1.81
CA PHE A 90 -4.11 0.89 2.04
C PHE A 90 -3.78 1.59 0.72
N TYR A 91 -3.54 2.91 0.78
CA TYR A 91 -3.33 3.73 -0.41
C TYR A 91 -2.21 3.23 -1.33
N GLN A 92 -1.12 2.73 -0.76
CA GLN A 92 -0.02 2.16 -1.55
C GLN A 92 -0.44 0.87 -2.26
N ALA A 93 -1.03 -0.07 -1.53
CA ALA A 93 -1.56 -1.32 -2.08
C ALA A 93 -2.63 -1.05 -3.16
N GLN A 94 -3.47 -0.03 -2.99
CA GLN A 94 -4.41 0.40 -4.02
C GLN A 94 -3.69 0.85 -5.31
N ASN A 95 -2.61 1.63 -5.19
CA ASN A 95 -1.88 2.09 -6.37
C ASN A 95 -1.19 0.93 -7.10
N GLU A 96 -0.61 -0.02 -6.35
CA GLU A 96 -0.04 -1.25 -6.89
C GLU A 96 -1.12 -2.10 -7.59
N HIS A 97 -2.27 -2.27 -6.93
CA HIS A 97 -3.43 -2.98 -7.48
C HIS A 97 -3.94 -2.37 -8.79
N LEU A 98 -4.09 -1.04 -8.85
CA LEU A 98 -4.52 -0.34 -10.06
C LEU A 98 -3.48 -0.46 -11.17
N ALA A 99 -2.20 -0.29 -10.84
CA ALA A 99 -1.13 -0.33 -11.81
C ALA A 99 -0.98 -1.73 -12.42
N ALA A 100 -1.17 -2.80 -11.64
CA ALA A 100 -1.18 -4.18 -12.15
C ALA A 100 -2.26 -4.45 -13.20
N ARG A 101 -3.33 -3.63 -13.23
CA ARG A 101 -4.49 -3.78 -14.13
C ARG A 101 -4.46 -2.84 -15.32
N ILE A 102 -3.42 -2.04 -15.44
CA ILE A 102 -3.15 -1.21 -16.61
C ILE A 102 -2.05 -1.92 -17.38
N GLU A 103 -2.07 -1.85 -18.70
CA GLU A 103 -0.94 -2.22 -19.56
C GLU A 103 -0.64 -1.11 -20.54
N THR A 104 0.63 -0.95 -20.87
CA THR A 104 1.08 0.01 -21.87
C THR A 104 1.84 -0.78 -22.91
N THR A 105 1.31 -0.82 -24.12
CA THR A 105 1.91 -1.49 -25.26
C THR A 105 2.27 -0.46 -26.32
N THR A 106 3.35 -0.68 -27.06
CA THR A 106 3.67 0.14 -28.22
C THR A 106 2.98 -0.44 -29.45
N ALA A 107 2.04 0.31 -30.04
CA ALA A 107 1.49 -0.06 -31.33
C ALA A 107 2.29 0.64 -32.43
N ARG A 108 2.83 -0.14 -33.38
CA ARG A 108 3.36 0.39 -34.64
C ARG A 108 2.26 0.34 -35.68
N ARG A 109 1.87 1.50 -36.21
CA ARG A 109 1.16 1.55 -37.50
C ARG A 109 2.22 1.63 -38.59
N HIS A 110 1.96 0.99 -39.72
CA HIS A 110 2.87 1.00 -40.85
C HIS A 110 3.15 2.47 -41.25
N ARG A 111 4.42 2.90 -41.19
CA ARG A 111 4.93 4.26 -41.47
C ARG A 111 4.71 5.36 -40.41
N GLU A 112 4.20 5.07 -39.21
CA GLU A 112 4.11 6.06 -38.12
C GLU A 112 5.06 5.76 -36.96
N SER A 113 5.51 6.81 -36.27
CA SER A 113 6.24 6.70 -35.00
C SER A 113 5.45 5.86 -33.99
N PRO A 114 6.10 4.98 -33.22
CA PRO A 114 5.43 4.10 -32.26
C PRO A 114 4.62 4.92 -31.27
N ARG A 115 3.32 4.62 -31.16
CA ARG A 115 2.44 5.26 -30.18
C ARG A 115 2.18 4.30 -29.02
N ASN A 116 2.20 4.85 -27.80
CA ASN A 116 1.84 4.10 -26.60
C ASN A 116 0.32 3.94 -26.53
N VAL A 117 -0.13 2.68 -26.50
CA VAL A 117 -1.53 2.29 -26.30
C VAL A 117 -1.68 1.82 -24.86
N ILE A 118 -2.67 2.36 -24.17
CA ILE A 118 -2.97 1.99 -22.79
C ILE A 118 -4.21 1.11 -22.78
N ARG A 119 -4.07 -0.10 -22.22
CA ARG A 119 -5.16 -1.05 -22.03
C ARG A 119 -5.49 -1.14 -20.54
N TYR A 120 -6.77 -1.31 -20.24
CA TYR A 120 -7.28 -1.46 -18.88
C TYR A 120 -7.94 -2.82 -18.75
N TYR A 121 -7.71 -3.47 -17.63
CA TYR A 121 -8.25 -4.79 -17.38
C TYR A 121 -8.94 -4.86 -16.03
N THR A 122 -9.81 -5.85 -15.92
CA THR A 122 -10.37 -6.31 -14.67
C THR A 122 -10.37 -7.83 -14.64
N VAL A 123 -10.96 -8.38 -13.59
CA VAL A 123 -11.03 -9.81 -13.37
C VAL A 123 -12.50 -10.23 -13.36
N ASP A 124 -12.82 -11.31 -14.04
CA ASP A 124 -14.14 -11.96 -14.00
C ASP A 124 -14.28 -12.90 -12.78
N ASN A 125 -15.46 -13.48 -12.60
CA ASN A 125 -15.76 -14.53 -11.62
C ASN A 125 -14.78 -15.70 -11.68
N GLU A 126 -14.38 -16.09 -12.90
CA GLU A 126 -13.42 -17.18 -13.12
C GLU A 126 -11.96 -16.75 -13.04
N SER A 127 -11.68 -15.59 -12.43
CA SER A 127 -10.34 -15.00 -12.38
C SER A 127 -9.72 -14.68 -13.76
N ARG A 128 -10.53 -14.68 -14.82
CA ARG A 128 -10.08 -14.36 -16.18
C ARG A 128 -9.87 -12.87 -16.34
N LYS A 129 -8.83 -12.51 -17.08
CA LYS A 129 -8.49 -11.12 -17.38
C LYS A 129 -9.41 -10.58 -18.48
N LEU A 130 -10.28 -9.64 -18.13
CA LEU A 130 -11.21 -8.99 -19.04
C LEU A 130 -10.73 -7.58 -19.39
N GLN A 131 -10.65 -7.26 -20.68
CA GLN A 131 -10.34 -5.89 -21.12
C GLN A 131 -11.57 -5.00 -20.96
N ILE A 132 -11.39 -3.83 -20.37
CA ILE A 132 -12.45 -2.84 -20.15
C ILE A 132 -12.04 -1.46 -20.66
N CYS A 133 -13.03 -0.60 -20.88
CA CYS A 133 -12.74 0.78 -21.25
C CYS A 133 -12.21 1.59 -20.05
N LYS A 134 -11.56 2.71 -20.33
CA LYS A 134 -11.06 3.64 -19.30
C LYS A 134 -12.16 4.13 -18.34
N GLN A 135 -13.35 4.40 -18.87
CA GLN A 135 -14.48 4.89 -18.09
C GLN A 135 -15.02 3.82 -17.14
N ALA A 136 -15.11 2.57 -17.60
CA ALA A 136 -15.43 1.42 -16.77
C ALA A 136 -14.40 1.25 -15.65
N PHE A 137 -13.12 1.30 -15.98
CA PHE A 137 -12.04 1.20 -14.99
C PHE A 137 -12.15 2.29 -13.91
N MET A 138 -12.38 3.54 -14.30
CA MET A 138 -12.56 4.64 -13.37
C MET A 138 -13.80 4.47 -12.47
N LYS A 139 -14.92 4.04 -13.07
CA LYS A 139 -16.17 3.75 -12.37
C LYS A 139 -15.96 2.61 -11.36
N MET A 140 -15.41 1.46 -11.78
CA MET A 140 -15.19 0.30 -10.91
C MET A 140 -14.34 0.64 -9.69
N TYR A 141 -13.12 1.14 -9.87
CA TYR A 141 -12.20 1.39 -8.75
C TYR A 141 -12.43 2.73 -8.03
N GLY A 142 -13.44 3.47 -8.47
CA GLY A 142 -13.74 4.80 -7.96
C GLY A 142 -12.58 5.78 -8.02
N VAL A 143 -11.83 5.78 -9.14
CA VAL A 143 -10.65 6.62 -9.33
C VAL A 143 -10.92 7.77 -10.28
N GLY A 144 -10.53 8.99 -9.87
CA GLY A 144 -10.64 10.19 -10.70
C GLY A 144 -9.55 10.28 -11.77
N LYS A 145 -9.79 11.12 -12.80
CA LYS A 145 -8.87 11.34 -13.93
C LYS A 145 -7.45 11.72 -13.48
N LYS A 146 -7.33 12.62 -12.49
CA LYS A 146 -6.04 13.08 -11.94
C LYS A 146 -5.24 11.93 -11.33
N ARG A 147 -5.89 11.07 -10.51
CA ARG A 147 -5.22 9.90 -9.90
C ARG A 147 -4.72 8.94 -10.98
N LEU A 148 -5.55 8.70 -12.00
CA LEU A 148 -5.17 7.82 -13.11
C LEU A 148 -3.99 8.39 -13.91
N GLN A 149 -3.98 9.69 -14.20
CA GLN A 149 -2.84 10.34 -14.87
C GLN A 149 -1.55 10.22 -14.06
N VAL A 150 -1.61 10.39 -12.73
CA VAL A 150 -0.44 10.20 -11.86
C VAL A 150 0.07 8.76 -11.92
N LEU A 151 -0.82 7.77 -11.90
CA LEU A 151 -0.44 6.35 -12.03
C LEU A 151 0.24 6.07 -13.38
N LEU A 152 -0.31 6.63 -14.46
CA LEU A 152 0.27 6.48 -15.81
C LEU A 152 1.63 7.15 -15.92
N LYS A 153 1.84 8.32 -15.30
CA LYS A 153 3.15 8.99 -15.27
C LYS A 153 4.19 8.20 -14.45
N LYS A 154 3.76 7.57 -13.36
CA LYS A 154 4.64 6.75 -12.49
C LYS A 154 5.05 5.43 -13.13
N ARG A 155 4.22 4.89 -14.02
CA ARG A 155 4.65 3.83 -14.93
C ARG A 155 5.52 4.44 -16.02
N ARG A 156 6.83 4.44 -15.82
CA ARG A 156 7.74 4.66 -16.95
C ARG A 156 7.39 3.61 -18.03
N PRO A 157 7.34 3.97 -19.31
CA PRO A 157 6.94 3.05 -20.38
C PRO A 157 7.86 1.82 -20.56
N PHE A 158 8.96 1.70 -19.80
CA PHE A 158 10.00 0.69 -20.04
C PHE A 158 10.48 -0.13 -18.83
N SER A 159 10.10 0.19 -17.58
CA SER A 159 10.75 -0.48 -16.43
C SER A 159 9.91 -1.52 -15.69
N GLY A 160 8.59 -1.62 -15.90
CA GLY A 160 7.70 -2.58 -15.20
C GLY A 160 7.56 -2.35 -13.67
N VAL A 161 8.61 -1.83 -13.02
CA VAL A 161 8.67 -1.46 -11.61
C VAL A 161 7.90 -0.17 -11.40
N ILE A 162 6.84 -0.25 -10.59
CA ILE A 162 6.04 0.89 -10.17
C ILE A 162 6.86 1.69 -9.15
N GLU A 163 7.16 2.94 -9.47
CA GLU A 163 7.86 3.81 -8.53
C GLU A 163 6.98 4.09 -7.29
N LYS A 164 7.49 3.77 -6.10
CA LYS A 164 6.80 4.02 -4.83
C LYS A 164 6.47 5.51 -4.69
N ASP A 165 5.31 5.82 -4.10
CA ASP A 165 4.90 7.21 -3.89
C ASP A 165 5.85 7.91 -2.91
N ARG A 166 6.67 8.85 -3.40
CA ARG A 166 7.65 9.60 -2.61
C ARG A 166 7.04 10.75 -1.81
N ARG A 167 5.71 10.91 -1.79
CA ARG A 167 5.05 11.86 -0.89
C ARG A 167 5.25 11.35 0.53
N ILE A 168 6.37 11.77 1.13
CA ILE A 168 6.65 11.64 2.55
C ILE A 168 5.43 12.20 3.23
N PHE A 169 4.69 11.36 3.97
CA PHE A 169 3.75 11.84 4.95
C PHE A 169 4.61 12.70 5.88
N GLN A 170 4.56 14.01 5.70
CA GLN A 170 5.02 14.94 6.72
C GLN A 170 4.09 14.68 7.90
N ILE A 171 4.46 13.70 8.72
CA ILE A 171 3.98 13.57 10.07
C ILE A 171 4.46 14.87 10.69
N THR A 172 3.55 15.83 10.75
CA THR A 172 3.75 17.10 11.43
C THR A 172 4.33 16.76 12.78
N LYS A 173 5.62 17.07 12.97
CA LYS A 173 6.22 17.21 14.29
C LYS A 173 5.50 18.41 14.89
N SER A 174 4.40 18.15 15.59
CA SER A 174 3.84 19.13 16.52
C SER A 174 4.91 19.32 17.59
N ALA A 175 5.50 20.51 17.61
CA ALA A 175 6.38 20.97 18.68
C ALA A 175 5.59 21.07 20.00
#